data_AF-X1KJY6-F1
#
_entry.id   AF-X1KJY6-F1
#
_cell.length_a   1.000
_cell.length_b   1.000
_cell.length_c   1.000
_cell.angle_alpha   90.00
_cell.angle_beta   90.00
_cell.angle_gamma   90.00
#
_symmetry.space_group_name_H-M   'P 1'
#
loop_
_entity.id
_entity.type
_entity.pdbx_description
1 polymer ?
#
loop_
_entity_poly.entity_id
_entity_poly.type
_entity_poly.pdbx_seq_one_letter_code
_entity_poly.pdbx_strand_id
1 'polypeptide(L)' 'MGRVVAKKVVKRKKGYLYYVDGKGNVCEAKMARGGKRKKKAKKKVKKRRVVKKKKPAKRKKRR' A
#
# COMPACT_ATOMS: atom_id res chain seq x y z
N MET A 1 -35.05 -10.10 21.59
CA MET A 1 -35.43 -9.55 20.26
C MET A 1 -34.77 -8.19 20.10
N GLY A 2 -34.08 -7.93 18.99
CA GLY A 2 -33.48 -6.62 18.74
C GLY A 2 -34.51 -5.60 18.26
N ARG A 3 -34.44 -4.35 18.75
CA ARG A 3 -35.30 -3.24 18.31
C ARG A 3 -34.51 -2.31 17.38
N VAL A 4 -35.11 -1.90 16.27
CA VAL A 4 -34.52 -0.91 15.36
C VAL A 4 -34.57 0.47 16.02
N VAL A 5 -33.42 1.05 16.33
CA VAL A 5 -33.30 2.35 17.03
C VAL A 5 -33.38 3.52 16.04
N ALA A 6 -32.82 3.38 14.83
CA ALA A 6 -32.81 4.43 13.82
C ALA A 6 -32.82 3.87 12.40
N LYS A 7 -33.51 4.58 11.49
CA LYS A 7 -33.56 4.28 10.06
C LYS A 7 -32.95 5.46 9.28
N LYS A 8 -32.33 5.17 8.13
CA LYS A 8 -31.78 6.18 7.21
C LYS A 8 -30.69 7.10 7.81
N VAL A 9 -29.90 6.58 8.75
CA VAL A 9 -28.87 7.34 9.49
C VAL A 9 -27.78 7.93 8.57
N VAL A 10 -27.54 7.32 7.41
CA VAL A 10 -26.54 7.80 6.44
C VAL A 10 -27.13 7.91 5.02
N LYS A 11 -26.78 9.01 4.34
CA LYS A 11 -27.04 9.17 2.90
C LYS A 11 -25.92 8.52 2.11
N ARG A 12 -26.22 7.42 1.42
CA ARG A 12 -25.23 6.67 0.63
C ARG A 12 -24.94 7.35 -0.69
N LYS A 13 -23.67 7.56 -1.00
CA LYS A 13 -23.21 8.09 -2.28
C LYS A 13 -22.92 6.96 -3.27
N LYS A 14 -23.20 7.20 -4.55
CA LYS A 14 -22.84 6.26 -5.62
C LYS A 14 -21.32 6.14 -5.69
N GLY A 15 -20.80 4.91 -5.79
CA GLY A 15 -19.37 4.63 -5.92
C GLY A 15 -18.59 4.48 -4.61
N TYR A 16 -19.29 4.42 -3.46
CA TYR A 16 -18.70 4.25 -2.14
C TYR A 16 -19.25 3.01 -1.43
N LEU A 17 -18.36 2.28 -0.75
CA LEU A 17 -18.67 1.17 0.13
C LEU A 17 -18.92 1.70 1.55
N TYR A 18 -20.01 1.26 2.16
CA TYR A 18 -20.36 1.59 3.54
C TYR A 18 -20.38 0.32 4.37
N TYR A 19 -19.66 0.30 5.49
CA TYR A 19 -19.55 -0.84 6.39
C TYR A 19 -19.52 -0.39 7.86
N VAL A 20 -19.74 -1.33 8.77
CA VAL A 20 -19.66 -1.09 10.22
C VAL A 20 -18.35 -1.69 10.73
N ASP A 21 -17.56 -0.92 11.48
CA ASP A 21 -16.35 -1.43 12.10
C ASP A 21 -16.65 -2.17 13.42
N GLY A 22 -15.64 -2.81 14.02
CA GLY A 22 -15.82 -3.51 15.31
C GLY A 22 -16.19 -2.59 16.48
N LYS A 23 -16.07 -1.26 16.33
CA LYS A 23 -16.47 -0.26 17.31
C LYS A 23 -17.90 0.27 17.08
N GLY A 24 -18.58 -0.21 16.04
CA GLY A 24 -19.94 0.21 15.69
C GLY A 24 -20.04 1.48 14.85
N ASN A 25 -18.93 1.99 14.31
CA ASN A 25 -18.95 3.19 13.45
C ASN A 25 -19.31 2.84 12.01
N VAL A 26 -20.01 3.74 11.33
CA VAL A 26 -20.26 3.63 9.88
C VAL A 26 -19.12 4.29 9.11
N CYS A 27 -18.34 3.49 8.40
CA CYS A 27 -17.20 3.93 7.61
C CYS A 27 -17.53 4.04 6.11
N GLU A 28 -16.89 4.98 5.40
CA GLU A 28 -17.04 5.21 3.95
C GLU A 28 -15.70 4.95 3.23
N ALA A 29 -15.71 4.12 2.18
CA ALA A 29 -14.54 3.84 1.36
C ALA A 29 -14.85 3.95 -0.14
N LYS A 30 -13.96 4.57 -0.93
CA LYS A 30 -14.14 4.70 -2.39
C LYS A 30 -13.95 3.33 -3.05
N MET A 31 -14.96 2.87 -3.81
CA MET A 31 -14.89 1.57 -4.47
C MET A 31 -13.82 1.57 -5.56
N ALA A 32 -12.94 0.56 -5.52
CA ALA A 32 -12.08 0.23 -6.64
C ALA A 32 -12.91 -0.46 -7.74
N ARG A 33 -13.72 0.31 -8.46
CA ARG A 33 -14.33 -0.18 -9.71
C ARG A 33 -13.19 -0.40 -10.68
N GLY A 34 -13.06 -1.62 -11.22
CA GLY A 34 -11.96 -2.04 -12.07
C GLY A 34 -11.84 -1.21 -13.35
N GLY A 35 -11.29 0.00 -13.26
CA GLY A 35 -10.78 0.79 -14.38
C GLY A 35 -9.35 0.35 -14.71
N LYS A 36 -8.93 0.61 -15.96
CA LYS A 36 -7.67 0.21 -16.61
C LYS A 36 -6.62 -0.31 -15.62
N ARG A 37 -6.43 -1.63 -15.60
CA ARG A 37 -5.27 -2.28 -14.94
C ARG A 37 -4.03 -1.48 -15.29
N LYS A 38 -3.44 -0.77 -14.32
CA LYS A 38 -2.09 -0.24 -14.47
C LYS A 38 -1.21 -1.44 -14.76
N LYS A 39 -0.71 -1.56 -16.01
CA LYS A 39 0.32 -2.55 -16.37
C LYS A 39 1.39 -2.42 -15.29
N LYS A 40 1.71 -3.54 -14.60
CA LYS A 40 2.78 -3.58 -13.61
C LYS A 40 3.98 -2.88 -14.23
N ALA A 41 4.38 -1.73 -13.68
CA ALA A 41 5.61 -1.09 -14.09
C ALA A 41 6.69 -2.14 -13.93
N LYS A 42 7.37 -2.52 -15.03
CA LYS A 42 8.52 -3.42 -14.98
C LYS A 42 9.44 -2.85 -13.90
N LYS A 43 9.58 -3.56 -12.78
CA LYS A 43 10.48 -3.20 -11.69
C LYS A 43 11.84 -3.03 -12.35
N LYS A 44 12.29 -1.78 -12.56
CA LYS A 44 13.65 -1.53 -13.03
C LYS A 44 14.53 -2.11 -11.93
N VAL A 45 15.11 -3.27 -12.23
CA VAL A 45 16.07 -3.94 -11.36
C VAL A 45 17.20 -2.93 -11.21
N LYS A 46 17.22 -2.23 -10.08
CA LYS A 46 18.34 -1.38 -9.69
C LYS A 46 19.53 -2.33 -9.64
N LYS A 47 20.35 -2.33 -10.69
CA LYS A 47 21.59 -3.12 -10.77
C LYS A 47 22.29 -2.90 -9.43
N ARG A 48 22.34 -3.95 -8.61
CA ARG A 48 23.15 -3.96 -7.38
C ARG A 48 24.53 -3.52 -7.84
N ARG A 49 24.99 -2.35 -7.38
CA ARG A 49 26.38 -1.91 -7.61
C ARG A 49 27.24 -3.05 -7.11
N VAL A 50 27.85 -3.78 -8.04
CA VAL A 50 28.87 -4.78 -7.73
C VAL A 50 29.91 -4.01 -6.93
N VAL A 51 30.00 -4.33 -5.63
CA VAL A 51 31.05 -3.83 -4.77
C VAL A 51 32.35 -4.27 -5.44
N LYS A 52 33.01 -3.33 -6.12
CA LYS A 52 34.35 -3.53 -6.65
C LYS A 52 35.20 -3.97 -5.46
N LYS A 53 35.57 -5.26 -5.43
CA LYS A 53 36.63 -5.79 -4.58
C LYS A 53 37.84 -4.86 -4.72
N LYS A 54 38.04 -3.95 -3.77
CA LYS A 54 39.29 -3.22 -3.64
C LYS A 54 40.30 -4.23 -3.08
N LYS A 55 41.35 -4.48 -3.86
CA LYS A 55 42.47 -5.39 -3.58
C LYS A 55 43.11 -5.03 -2.23
N PRO A 56 43.59 -6.00 -1.43
CA PRO A 56 44.27 -5.73 -0.17
C PRO A 56 45.53 -4.89 -0.41
N ALA A 57 45.72 -3.85 0.41
CA ALA A 57 46.82 -2.92 0.33
C ALA A 57 48.17 -3.65 0.49
N LYS A 58 49.04 -3.56 -0.52
CA LYS A 58 50.43 -4.00 -0.41
C LYS A 58 51.14 -3.12 0.64
N ARG A 59 51.69 -3.77 1.68
CA ARG A 59 52.54 -3.20 2.72
C ARG A 59 53.62 -2.30 2.10
N LYS A 60 53.63 -1.03 2.47
CA LYS A 60 54.67 -0.05 2.10
C LYS A 60 55.97 -0.48 2.80
N LYS A 61 56.96 -0.91 2.01
CA LYS A 61 58.33 -1.22 2.46
C LYS A 61 58.92 0.06 3.07
N ARG A 62 59.26 0.02 4.36
CA ARG A 62 60.02 1.09 5.03
C ARG A 62 61.42 1.13 4.40
N ARG A 63 61.96 2.35 4.29
CA ARG A 63 63.34 2.66 3.89
C ARG A 63 64.34 1.71 4.53
#